data_AF-A0AA44Q5A4-F1
#
_entry.id   AF-A0AA44Q5A4-F1
#
_cell.length_a   1.000
_cell.length_b   1.000
_cell.length_c   1.000
_cell.angle_alpha   90.00
_cell.angle_beta   90.00
_cell.angle_gamma   90.00
#
_symmetry.space_group_name_H-M   'P 1'
#
loop_
_entity.id
_entity.type
_entity.pdbx_description
1 polymer ?
#
loop_
_entity_poly.entity_id
_entity_poly.type
_entity_poly.pdbx_seq_one_letter_code
_entity_poly.pdbx_strand_id
1 'polypeptide(L)'
;TFNQAKRFAFQTMVREKRWNRKLYTDSLHLVLKRKYQLNDYYANSAAQEAKALFTGLMALQKLYEKQTQEKLKKLKKKLKQERTKLTNLRKIKQSCVKGTLTFPKNTRFAKHNNLIS
;
A
#
# COMPACT_ATOMS: atom_id res chain seq x y z
N THR A 1 11.17 -34.31 -3.71
CA THR A 1 10.07 -34.26 -4.69
C THR A 1 8.90 -33.39 -4.22
N PHE A 2 8.29 -33.64 -3.05
CA PHE A 2 7.14 -32.86 -2.54
C PHE A 2 7.36 -31.34 -2.46
N ASN A 3 8.47 -30.88 -1.86
CA ASN A 3 8.79 -29.45 -1.77
C ASN A 3 8.96 -28.79 -3.14
N GLN A 4 9.44 -29.54 -4.14
CA GLN A 4 9.56 -29.04 -5.53
C GLN A 4 8.17 -28.90 -6.16
N ALA A 5 7.30 -29.89 -5.97
CA ALA A 5 5.90 -29.84 -6.40
C ALA A 5 5.15 -28.65 -5.79
N LYS A 6 5.32 -28.42 -4.47
CA LYS A 6 4.74 -27.26 -3.77
C LYS A 6 5.24 -25.92 -4.33
N ARG A 7 6.56 -25.77 -4.54
CA ARG A 7 7.15 -24.57 -5.16
C ARG A 7 6.62 -24.34 -6.57
N PHE A 8 6.51 -25.40 -7.37
CA PHE A 8 5.97 -25.33 -8.72
C PHE A 8 4.49 -24.91 -8.72
N ALA A 9 3.68 -25.50 -7.84
CA ALA A 9 2.27 -25.15 -7.70
C ALA A 9 2.09 -23.67 -7.34
N PHE A 10 2.88 -23.21 -6.37
CA PHE A 10 2.88 -21.79 -5.96
C PHE A 10 3.28 -20.86 -7.10
N GLN A 11 4.37 -21.15 -7.80
CA GLN A 11 4.82 -20.35 -8.95
C GLN A 11 3.78 -20.33 -10.09
N THR A 12 3.10 -21.45 -10.31
CA THR A 12 2.00 -21.55 -11.27
C THR A 12 0.87 -20.61 -10.88
N MET A 13 0.41 -20.64 -9.63
CA MET A 13 -0.63 -19.72 -9.13
C MET A 13 -0.23 -18.25 -9.26
N VAL A 14 1.03 -17.90 -8.97
CA VAL A 14 1.55 -16.54 -9.15
C VAL A 14 1.48 -16.10 -10.62
N ARG A 15 1.86 -16.96 -11.56
CA ARG A 15 1.82 -16.66 -12.99
C ARG A 15 0.38 -16.58 -13.52
N GLU A 16 -0.49 -17.50 -13.12
CA GLU A 16 -1.92 -17.46 -13.48
C GLU A 16 -2.54 -16.13 -13.05
N LYS A 17 -2.25 -15.69 -11.82
CA LYS A 17 -2.70 -14.40 -11.33
C LYS A 17 -2.11 -13.23 -12.11
N ARG A 18 -0.81 -13.26 -12.41
CA ARG A 18 -0.13 -12.19 -13.15
C ARG A 18 -0.68 -12.00 -14.56
N TRP A 19 -1.00 -13.10 -15.24
CA TRP A 19 -1.48 -13.08 -16.62
C TRP A 19 -2.99 -13.15 -16.75
N ASN A 20 -3.71 -13.25 -15.63
CA ASN A 20 -5.16 -13.39 -15.59
C ASN A 20 -5.71 -14.51 -16.50
N ARG A 21 -4.99 -15.64 -16.57
CA ARG A 21 -5.35 -16.81 -17.39
C ARG A 21 -4.88 -18.10 -16.73
N LYS A 22 -5.54 -19.21 -17.07
CA LYS A 22 -5.10 -20.55 -16.67
C LYS A 22 -3.90 -20.99 -17.49
N LEU A 23 -2.91 -21.57 -16.81
CA LEU A 23 -1.70 -22.10 -17.43
C LEU A 23 -1.89 -23.53 -17.92
N TYR A 24 -2.76 -24.28 -17.24
CA TYR A 24 -3.07 -25.66 -17.53
C TYR A 24 -4.59 -25.82 -17.64
N THR A 25 -5.02 -26.67 -18.57
CA THR A 25 -6.42 -27.09 -18.71
C THR A 25 -6.84 -27.98 -17.54
N ASP A 26 -5.93 -28.86 -17.13
CA ASP A 26 -6.16 -29.81 -16.06
C ASP A 26 -5.99 -29.15 -14.68
N SER A 27 -6.57 -29.80 -13.66
CA SER A 27 -6.37 -29.36 -12.29
C SER A 27 -4.90 -29.43 -11.88
N LEU A 28 -4.46 -28.49 -11.04
CA LEU A 28 -3.05 -28.37 -10.69
C LEU A 28 -2.51 -29.64 -9.99
N HIS A 29 -3.33 -30.36 -9.21
CA HIS A 29 -2.89 -31.60 -8.59
C HIS A 29 -2.62 -32.70 -9.63
N LEU A 30 -3.41 -32.80 -10.72
CA LEU A 30 -3.15 -33.75 -11.81
C LEU A 30 -1.86 -33.40 -12.56
N VAL A 31 -1.60 -32.12 -12.77
CA VAL A 31 -0.34 -31.64 -13.36
C VAL A 31 0.85 -32.01 -12.47
N LEU A 32 0.74 -31.82 -11.15
CA LEU A 32 1.77 -32.21 -10.19
C LEU A 32 1.98 -33.73 -10.16
N LYS A 33 0.89 -34.51 -10.16
CA LYS A 33 0.89 -35.98 -10.17
C LYS A 33 1.68 -36.51 -11.36
N ARG A 34 1.35 -36.05 -12.58
CA ARG A 34 2.03 -36.46 -13.81
C ARG A 34 3.49 -36.00 -13.84
N LYS A 35 3.75 -34.75 -13.44
CA LYS A 35 5.10 -34.14 -13.54
C LYS A 35 6.11 -34.72 -12.55
N TYR A 36 5.70 -34.99 -11.33
CA TYR A 36 6.58 -35.45 -10.26
C TYR A 36 6.36 -36.91 -9.87
N GLN A 37 5.50 -37.63 -10.61
CA GLN A 37 5.15 -39.03 -10.38
C GLN A 37 4.73 -39.29 -8.92
N LEU A 38 3.98 -38.34 -8.36
CA LEU A 38 3.52 -38.40 -6.97
C LEU A 38 2.23 -39.22 -6.86
N ASN A 39 1.98 -39.81 -5.70
CA ASN A 39 0.65 -40.31 -5.38
C ASN A 39 -0.34 -39.14 -5.26
N ASP A 40 -1.62 -39.44 -5.48
CA ASP A 40 -2.73 -38.48 -5.46
C ASP A 40 -2.77 -37.67 -4.16
N TYR A 41 -2.58 -38.36 -3.03
CA TYR A 41 -2.51 -37.74 -1.72
C TYR A 41 -1.43 -36.64 -1.65
N TYR A 42 -0.19 -36.97 -2.01
CA TYR A 42 0.92 -36.02 -1.97
C TYR A 42 0.78 -34.88 -2.99
N ALA A 43 0.23 -35.16 -4.18
CA ALA A 43 -0.03 -34.12 -5.18
C ALA A 43 -1.11 -33.13 -4.69
N ASN A 44 -2.18 -33.63 -4.08
CA ASN A 44 -3.23 -32.81 -3.49
C ASN A 44 -2.73 -31.98 -2.31
N SER A 45 -1.99 -32.58 -1.37
CA SER A 45 -1.40 -31.88 -0.23
C SER A 45 -0.47 -30.75 -0.70
N ALA A 46 0.39 -31.01 -1.69
CA ALA A 46 1.28 -29.98 -2.24
C ALA A 46 0.51 -28.81 -2.88
N ALA A 47 -0.56 -29.11 -3.63
CA ALA A 47 -1.41 -28.09 -4.24
C ALA A 47 -2.17 -27.25 -3.20
N GLN A 48 -2.70 -27.90 -2.15
CA GLN A 48 -3.42 -27.22 -1.07
C GLN A 48 -2.50 -26.34 -0.21
N GLU A 49 -1.33 -26.83 0.18
CA GLU A 49 -0.36 -26.04 0.94
C GLU A 49 0.13 -24.83 0.13
N ALA A 50 0.39 -25.01 -1.17
CA ALA A 50 0.74 -23.91 -2.06
C ALA A 50 -0.40 -22.88 -2.16
N LYS A 51 -1.64 -23.34 -2.23
CA LYS A 51 -2.84 -22.48 -2.26
C LYS A 51 -2.96 -21.67 -0.97
N ALA A 52 -2.79 -22.30 0.19
CA ALA A 52 -2.87 -21.65 1.50
C ALA A 52 -1.77 -20.58 1.66
N LEU A 53 -0.54 -20.88 1.24
CA LEU A 53 0.55 -19.89 1.23
C LEU A 53 0.23 -18.71 0.30
N PHE A 54 -0.28 -18.99 -0.90
CA PHE A 54 -0.65 -17.96 -1.86
C PHE A 54 -1.77 -17.06 -1.35
N THR A 55 -2.84 -17.62 -0.77
CA THR A 55 -3.94 -16.83 -0.20
C THR A 55 -3.48 -16.00 0.99
N GLY A 56 -2.64 -16.56 1.86
CA GLY A 56 -2.05 -15.83 3.00
C GLY A 56 -1.23 -14.63 2.55
N LEU A 57 -0.32 -14.81 1.58
CA LEU A 57 0.46 -13.71 1.00
C LEU A 57 -0.43 -12.67 0.32
N MET A 58 -1.52 -13.09 -0.33
CA MET A 58 -2.44 -12.15 -0.95
C MET A 58 -3.23 -11.31 0.05
N ALA A 59 -3.65 -11.91 1.17
CA ALA A 59 -4.28 -11.17 2.25
C ALA A 59 -3.31 -10.15 2.86
N LEU A 60 -2.06 -10.58 3.10
CA LEU A 60 -1.01 -9.73 3.62
C LEU A 60 -0.69 -8.54 2.68
N GLN A 61 -0.58 -8.79 1.37
CA GLN A 61 -0.38 -7.75 0.38
C GLN A 61 -1.51 -6.70 0.43
N LYS A 62 -2.78 -7.12 0.50
CA LYS A 62 -3.92 -6.20 0.61
C LYS A 62 -3.86 -5.35 1.88
N LEU A 63 -3.40 -5.90 3.00
CA LEU A 63 -3.22 -5.15 4.25
C LEU A 63 -2.14 -4.07 4.10
N TYR A 64 -1.00 -4.42 3.50
CA TYR A 64 0.07 -3.45 3.23
C TYR A 64 -0.35 -2.36 2.24
N GLU A 65 -1.11 -2.69 1.20
CA GLU A 65 -1.68 -1.72 0.27
C GLU A 65 -2.60 -0.72 0.99
N LYS A 66 -3.49 -1.20 1.87
CA LYS A 66 -4.34 -0.31 2.69
C LYS A 66 -3.51 0.60 3.59
N GLN A 67 -2.52 0.03 4.30
CA GLN A 67 -1.68 0.80 5.21
C GLN A 67 -0.87 1.88 4.47
N THR A 68 -0.33 1.56 3.29
CA THR A 68 0.42 2.53 2.47
C THR A 68 -0.49 3.65 1.96
N GLN A 69 -1.72 3.34 1.52
CA GLN A 69 -2.70 4.35 1.13
C GLN A 69 -3.05 5.30 2.28
N GLU A 70 -3.23 4.78 3.50
CA GLU A 70 -3.48 5.62 4.68
C GLU A 70 -2.30 6.54 5.01
N LYS A 71 -1.07 6.02 4.95
CA LYS A 71 0.15 6.82 5.14
C LYS A 71 0.23 7.94 4.11
N LEU A 72 -0.03 7.64 2.83
CA LEU A 72 -0.08 8.65 1.76
C LEU A 72 -1.15 9.72 2.02
N LYS A 73 -2.34 9.33 2.48
CA LYS A 73 -3.41 10.28 2.84
C LYS A 73 -2.97 11.23 3.97
N LYS A 74 -2.33 10.69 5.00
CA LYS A 74 -1.79 11.49 6.12
C LYS A 74 -0.71 12.46 5.65
N LEU A 75 0.22 12.01 4.81
CA LEU A 75 1.27 12.86 4.24
C LEU A 75 0.71 13.99 3.36
N LYS A 76 -0.24 13.68 2.47
CA LYS A 76 -0.93 14.70 1.65
C LYS A 76 -1.61 15.76 2.50
N LYS A 77 -2.26 15.37 3.61
CA LYS A 77 -2.90 16.30 4.54
C LYS A 77 -1.87 17.21 5.23
N LYS A 78 -0.77 16.66 5.73
CA LYS A 78 0.33 17.45 6.33
C LYS A 78 0.93 18.44 5.33
N LEU A 79 1.23 17.98 4.12
CA LEU A 79 1.78 18.83 3.06
C LEU A 79 0.82 19.97 2.69
N LYS A 80 -0.50 19.71 2.64
CA LYS A 80 -1.50 20.78 2.43
C LYS A 80 -1.49 21.79 3.57
N GLN A 81 -1.43 21.34 4.83
CA GLN A 81 -1.37 22.21 6.00
C GLN A 81 -0.12 23.11 5.98
N GLU A 82 1.05 22.54 5.71
CA GLU A 82 2.31 23.30 5.61
C GLU A 82 2.29 24.31 4.47
N ARG A 83 1.77 23.94 3.29
CA ARG A 83 1.59 24.88 2.18
C ARG A 83 0.70 26.06 2.56
N THR A 84 -0.43 25.80 3.21
CA THR A 84 -1.33 26.86 3.69
C THR A 84 -0.67 27.74 4.76
N LYS A 85 0.09 27.15 5.67
CA LYS A 85 0.85 27.90 6.69
C LYS A 85 1.88 28.82 6.02
N LEU A 86 2.64 28.31 5.06
CA LEU A 86 3.64 29.07 4.31
C LEU A 86 3.02 30.23 3.52
N THR A 87 1.90 30.01 2.83
CA THR A 87 1.23 31.09 2.07
C THR A 87 0.71 32.18 3.00
N ASN A 88 0.17 31.82 4.17
CA ASN A 88 -0.25 32.79 5.17
C ASN A 88 0.92 33.62 5.70
N LEU A 89 2.05 32.97 6.05
CA LEU A 89 3.27 33.67 6.49
C LEU A 89 3.83 34.60 5.41
N ARG A 90 3.79 34.20 4.14
CA ARG A 90 4.20 35.06 3.01
C ARG A 90 3.32 36.30 2.89
N LYS A 91 2.00 36.17 3.06
CA LYS A 91 1.06 37.31 3.06
C LYS A 91 1.35 38.28 4.22
N ILE A 92 1.58 37.75 5.43
CA ILE A 92 1.95 38.57 6.59
C ILE A 92 3.27 39.30 6.35
N LYS A 93 4.31 38.61 5.86
CA LYS A 93 5.59 39.25 5.50
C LYS A 93 5.39 40.40 4.51
N GLN A 94 4.62 40.17 3.45
CA GLN A 94 4.34 41.19 2.44
C GLN A 94 3.57 42.39 3.02
N SER A 95 2.65 42.16 3.97
CA SER A 95 1.91 43.23 4.62
C SER A 95 2.79 44.06 5.56
N CYS A 96 3.73 43.42 6.28
CA CYS A 96 4.77 44.12 7.05
C CYS A 96 5.61 45.05 6.16
N VAL A 97 6.08 44.56 5.01
CA VAL A 97 6.89 45.35 4.06
C VAL A 97 6.12 46.56 3.53
N LYS A 98 4.80 46.42 3.34
CA LYS A 98 3.91 47.52 2.91
C LYS A 98 3.54 48.50 4.03
N GLY A 99 4.00 48.29 5.27
CA GLY A 99 3.69 49.12 6.43
C GLY A 99 2.29 48.92 7.04
N THR A 100 1.41 48.17 6.36
CA THR A 100 0.05 47.85 6.84
C THR A 100 -0.01 46.41 7.34
N LEU A 101 0.41 46.18 8.58
CA LEU A 101 0.42 44.84 9.18
C LEU A 101 -0.99 44.24 9.23
N THR A 102 -1.25 43.30 8.32
CA THR A 102 -2.53 42.61 8.19
C THR A 102 -2.35 41.11 8.35
N PHE A 103 -3.26 40.50 9.10
CA PHE A 103 -3.30 39.07 9.35
C PHE A 103 -4.48 38.44 8.60
N PRO A 104 -4.29 37.33 7.87
CA PRO A 104 -5.40 36.64 7.21
C PRO A 104 -6.41 36.12 8.25
N LYS A 105 -7.71 36.32 8.01
CA LYS A 105 -8.82 35.96 8.92
C LYS A 105 -8.81 34.50 9.39
N ASN A 106 -8.20 33.61 8.61
CA ASN A 106 -8.14 32.17 8.89
C ASN A 106 -6.90 31.76 9.71
N THR A 107 -6.14 32.73 10.24
CA THR A 107 -4.95 32.47 11.05
C THR A 107 -5.20 32.81 12.51
N ARG A 108 -4.56 32.07 13.42
CA ARG A 108 -4.58 32.34 14.87
C ARG A 108 -3.61 33.45 15.28
N PHE A 109 -3.00 34.14 14.32
CA PHE A 109 -2.09 35.24 14.63
C PHE A 109 -2.92 36.47 15.00
N ALA A 110 -2.69 36.97 16.21
CA ALA A 110 -3.28 38.20 16.70
C ALA A 110 -2.17 39.22 16.97
N LYS A 111 -2.46 40.49 16.71
CA LYS A 111 -1.57 41.58 17.10
C LYS A 111 -1.76 41.81 18.60
N HIS A 112 -0.75 41.50 19.41
CA HIS A 112 -0.73 41.93 20.81
C HIS A 112 -0.05 43.30 20.87
N ASN A 113 -0.83 44.34 21.14
CA ASN A 113 -0.31 45.65 21.49
C ASN A 113 -0.06 45.65 23.00
N ASN A 114 1.07 45.10 23.46
CA ASN A 114 1.51 45.41 24.81
C ASN A 114 2.06 46.85 24.75
N LEU A 115 1.21 47.81 25.15
CA LEU A 115 1.66 49.12 25.55
C LEU A 115 2.55 48.89 26.77
N ILE A 116 3.86 48.99 26.60
CA ILE A 116 4.77 49.13 27.74
C ILE A 116 4.45 50.53 28.29
N SER A 117 3.72 50.55 29.41
CA SER A 117 3.49 51.72 30.25
C SER A 117 4.79 52.19 30.89
#